data_AF-A0A165C091-F1
#
_entry.id   AF-A0A165C091-F1
#
_cell.length_a   1.000
_cell.length_b   1.000
_cell.length_c   1.000
_cell.angle_alpha   90.00
_cell.angle_beta   90.00
_cell.angle_gamma   90.00
#
_symmetry.space_group_name_H-M   'P 1'
#
loop_
_entity.id
_entity.type
_entity.pdbx_description
1 polymer ?
#
loop_
_entity_poly.entity_id
_entity_poly.type
_entity_poly.pdbx_seq_one_letter_code
_entity_poly.pdbx_strand_id
1 'polypeptide(L)'
;MYAYRAYGDQEFLGWATDVWNWVAPSQITQDQAKTGITPVRPAPIQGQCNGKSTAGGVFWRSECSERTDMDANVVTTGLFETLSAYLCV
;
A
#
# COMPACT_ATOMS: atom_id res chain seq x y z
N MET A 1 14.90 -4.29 -2.77
CA MET A 1 15.61 -3.55 -1.71
C MET A 1 16.76 -4.31 -1.06
N TYR A 2 16.56 -5.47 -0.44
CA TYR A 2 17.68 -6.18 0.22
C TYR A 2 18.84 -6.50 -0.74
N ALA A 3 18.54 -6.93 -1.96
CA ALA A 3 19.55 -7.14 -3.00
C ALA A 3 20.33 -5.84 -3.34
N TYR A 4 19.64 -4.70 -3.48
CA TYR A 4 20.30 -3.39 -3.66
C TYR A 4 21.21 -3.06 -2.48
N ARG A 5 20.77 -3.27 -1.23
CA ARG A 5 21.60 -3.00 -0.04
C ARG A 5 22.83 -3.91 0.06
N ALA A 6 22.73 -5.15 -0.43
CA ALA A 6 23.83 -6.11 -0.40
C ALA A 6 24.85 -5.87 -1.52
N TYR A 7 24.38 -5.51 -2.72
CA TYR A 7 25.22 -5.51 -3.93
C TYR A 7 25.45 -4.12 -4.54
N GLY A 8 24.72 -3.09 -4.09
CA GLY A 8 24.80 -1.73 -4.63
C GLY A 8 24.25 -1.57 -6.05
N ASP A 9 23.64 -2.62 -6.62
CA ASP A 9 23.16 -2.64 -8.00
C ASP A 9 21.87 -1.83 -8.18
N GLN A 10 21.93 -0.84 -9.07
CA GLN A 10 20.83 0.08 -9.36
C GLN A 10 19.62 -0.60 -9.99
N GLU A 11 19.79 -1.75 -10.65
CA GLU A 11 18.66 -2.51 -11.19
C GLU A 11 17.73 -2.99 -10.06
N PHE A 12 18.30 -3.47 -8.95
CA PHE A 12 17.51 -3.90 -7.78
C PHE A 12 16.84 -2.73 -7.05
N LEU A 13 17.39 -1.51 -7.16
CA LEU A 13 16.72 -0.30 -6.66
C LEU A 13 15.56 0.10 -7.59
N GLY A 14 15.77 -0.02 -8.90
CA GLY A 14 14.73 0.17 -9.92
C GLY A 14 13.52 -0.71 -9.64
N TRP A 15 13.71 -2.02 -9.50
CA TRP A 15 12.60 -2.94 -9.21
C TRP A 15 11.90 -2.65 -7.87
N ALA A 16 12.65 -2.21 -6.85
CA ALA A 16 12.04 -1.82 -5.58
C ALA A 16 11.13 -0.59 -5.73
N THR A 17 11.58 0.39 -6.50
CA THR A 17 10.81 1.60 -6.86
C THR A 17 9.58 1.24 -7.68
N ASP A 18 9.71 0.34 -8.66
CA ASP A 18 8.59 -0.11 -9.49
C ASP A 18 7.50 -0.80 -8.67
N VAL A 19 7.89 -1.70 -7.75
CA VAL A 19 6.94 -2.34 -6.84
C VAL A 19 6.26 -1.32 -5.94
N TRP A 20 7.00 -0.33 -5.41
CA TRP A 20 6.42 0.71 -4.58
C TRP A 20 5.39 1.53 -5.36
N ASN A 21 5.73 1.98 -6.57
CA ASN A 21 4.83 2.73 -7.46
C ASN A 21 3.58 1.92 -7.83
N TRP A 22 3.73 0.61 -8.03
CA TRP A 22 2.61 -0.28 -8.36
C TRP A 22 1.66 -0.49 -7.18
N VAL A 23 2.17 -0.54 -5.95
CA VAL A 23 1.36 -0.75 -4.74
C VAL A 23 0.74 0.55 -4.23
N ALA A 24 1.41 1.70 -4.40
CA ALA A 24 0.98 2.99 -3.87
C ALA A 24 -0.49 3.36 -4.14
N PRO A 25 -1.08 3.11 -5.33
CA PRO A 25 -2.50 3.37 -5.57
C PRO A 25 -3.44 2.56 -4.68
N SER A 26 -3.00 1.42 -4.12
CA SER A 26 -3.80 0.55 -3.25
C SER A 26 -3.80 0.99 -1.78
N GLN A 27 -3.08 2.07 -1.44
CA GLN A 27 -3.09 2.64 -0.09
C GLN A 27 -4.34 3.50 0.15
N ILE A 28 -4.97 3.30 1.30
CA ILE A 28 -6.08 4.14 1.77
C ILE A 28 -5.53 5.49 2.20
N THR A 29 -5.92 6.56 1.52
CA THR A 29 -5.52 7.91 1.89
C THR A 29 -6.31 8.42 3.09
N GLN A 30 -5.84 9.51 3.72
CA GLN A 30 -6.59 10.14 4.82
C GLN A 30 -7.99 10.58 4.39
N ASP A 31 -8.14 11.14 3.19
CA ASP A 31 -9.45 11.61 2.71
C ASP A 31 -10.37 10.46 2.33
N GLN A 32 -9.82 9.35 1.81
CA GLN A 32 -10.59 8.13 1.58
C GLN A 32 -11.07 7.56 2.92
N ALA A 33 -10.21 7.49 3.94
CA ALA A 33 -10.59 7.04 5.27
C ALA A 33 -11.67 7.95 5.91
N LYS A 34 -11.61 9.28 5.70
CA LYS A 34 -12.63 10.21 6.21
C LYS A 34 -13.97 10.08 5.49
N THR A 35 -13.95 9.94 4.16
CA THR A 35 -15.16 9.91 3.33
C THR A 35 -15.79 8.52 3.23
N GLY A 36 -15.01 7.47 3.53
CA GLY A 36 -15.42 6.08 3.33
C GLY A 36 -15.45 5.67 1.86
N ILE A 37 -14.87 6.47 0.95
CA ILE A 37 -14.94 6.23 -0.50
C ILE A 37 -13.51 6.19 -1.06
N THR A 38 -13.25 5.25 -1.96
CA THR A 38 -11.99 5.16 -2.70
C THR A 38 -12.26 4.83 -4.16
N PRO A 39 -11.49 5.37 -5.12
CA PRO A 39 -11.59 4.96 -6.52
C PRO A 39 -11.09 3.53 -6.76
N VAL A 40 -10.42 2.90 -5.79
CA VAL A 40 -9.78 1.57 -5.90
C VAL A 40 -10.76 0.44 -5.58
N ARG A 41 -11.80 0.69 -4.80
CA ARG A 41 -12.77 -0.33 -4.36
C ARG A 41 -14.20 0.08 -4.67
N PRO A 42 -15.08 -0.87 -5.05
CA PRO A 42 -16.46 -0.56 -5.41
C PRO A 42 -17.37 -0.36 -4.19
N ALA A 43 -16.97 -0.88 -3.02
CA ALA A 43 -17.76 -0.78 -1.79
C ALA A 43 -17.19 0.28 -0.83
N PRO A 44 -18.04 0.89 0.02
CA PRO A 44 -17.59 1.81 1.05
C PRO A 44 -16.58 1.16 2.01
N ILE A 45 -15.59 1.93 2.43
CA ILE A 45 -14.60 1.51 3.40
C ILE A 45 -14.96 2.03 4.78
N GLN A 46 -14.69 1.25 5.82
CA GLN A 46 -14.80 1.74 7.19
C GLN A 46 -13.65 2.72 7.44
N GLY A 47 -13.99 3.97 7.76
CA GLY A 47 -12.98 4.99 8.05
C GLY A 47 -12.19 4.76 9.33
N GLN A 48 -12.69 3.88 10.20
CA GLN A 48 -12.05 3.52 11.46
C GLN A 48 -12.17 2.02 11.74
N CYS A 49 -11.17 1.47 12.41
CA CYS A 49 -11.16 0.14 13.01
C CYS A 49 -10.70 0.27 14.46
N ASN A 50 -11.49 -0.23 15.42
CA ASN A 50 -11.22 -0.09 16.87
C ASN A 50 -10.94 1.37 17.32
N GLY A 51 -11.66 2.34 16.76
CA GLY A 51 -11.51 3.76 17.07
C GLY A 51 -10.21 4.40 16.54
N LYS A 52 -9.46 3.69 15.68
CA LYS A 52 -8.28 4.20 14.98
C LYS A 52 -8.58 4.36 13.50
N SER A 53 -8.01 5.39 12.87
CA SER A 53 -8.17 5.63 11.43
C SER A 53 -7.64 4.44 10.61
N THR A 54 -8.30 4.11 9.50
CA THR A 54 -7.82 3.13 8.52
C THR A 54 -6.87 3.73 7.47
N ALA A 55 -6.62 5.04 7.55
CA ALA A 55 -5.63 5.70 6.69
C ALA A 55 -4.25 5.04 6.80
N GLY A 56 -3.60 4.85 5.66
CA GLY A 56 -2.31 4.16 5.55
C GLY A 56 -2.44 2.66 5.32
N GLY A 57 -3.60 2.05 5.60
CA GLY A 57 -3.86 0.65 5.28
C GLY A 57 -3.76 0.39 3.78
N VAL A 58 -3.26 -0.80 3.40
CA VAL A 58 -3.08 -1.18 1.99
C VAL A 58 -3.96 -2.39 1.68
N PHE A 59 -4.77 -2.27 0.64
CA PHE A 59 -5.61 -3.39 0.21
C PHE A 59 -4.78 -4.57 -0.30
N TRP A 60 -5.22 -5.80 0.00
CA TRP A 60 -4.54 -7.04 -0.38
C TRP A 60 -4.45 -7.25 -1.90
N ARG A 61 -5.51 -6.92 -2.63
CA ARG A 61 -5.54 -7.00 -4.11
C ARG A 61 -5.23 -5.64 -4.73
N SER A 62 -4.34 -5.63 -5.72
CA SER A 62 -4.04 -4.42 -6.50
C SER A 62 -5.24 -3.97 -7.33
N GLU A 63 -5.19 -2.73 -7.82
CA GLU A 63 -6.22 -2.15 -8.68
C GLU A 63 -6.47 -2.97 -9.98
N CYS A 64 -5.43 -3.64 -10.50
CA CYS A 64 -5.52 -4.47 -11.71
C CYS A 64 -6.03 -5.90 -11.46
N SER A 65 -6.41 -6.24 -10.22
CA SER A 65 -6.88 -7.58 -9.83
C SER A 65 -8.37 -7.54 -9.47
N GLU A 66 -8.87 -8.60 -8.82
CA GLU A 66 -10.23 -8.62 -8.29
C GLU A 66 -10.42 -7.50 -7.25
N ARG A 67 -11.35 -6.58 -7.52
CA ARG A 67 -11.58 -5.38 -6.70
C ARG A 67 -12.70 -5.54 -5.68
N THR A 68 -13.42 -6.66 -5.71
CA THR A 68 -14.47 -7.01 -4.73
C THR A 68 -13.90 -7.49 -3.39
N ASP A 69 -12.62 -7.87 -3.37
CA ASP A 69 -11.87 -8.17 -2.16
C ASP A 69 -11.53 -6.87 -1.42
N MET A 70 -12.25 -6.64 -0.32
CA MET A 70 -12.15 -5.43 0.52
C MET A 70 -11.07 -5.55 1.59
N ASP A 71 -10.31 -6.64 1.64
CA ASP A 71 -9.39 -6.89 2.74
C ASP A 71 -8.19 -5.95 2.69
N ALA A 72 -7.92 -5.34 3.85
CA ALA A 72 -6.66 -4.68 4.17
C ALA A 72 -6.12 -5.34 5.44
N ASN A 73 -4.84 -5.71 5.43
CA ASN A 73 -4.24 -6.45 6.53
C ASN A 73 -2.84 -5.94 6.88
N VAL A 74 -2.33 -6.43 8.02
CA VAL A 74 -1.03 -6.02 8.55
C VAL A 74 0.13 -6.43 7.64
N VAL A 75 -0.02 -7.50 6.85
CA VAL A 75 1.04 -8.00 5.99
C VAL A 75 1.28 -7.03 4.83
N THR A 76 0.23 -6.68 4.07
CA THR A 76 0.35 -5.73 2.96
C THR A 76 0.76 -4.34 3.43
N THR A 77 0.14 -3.88 4.52
CA THR A 77 0.40 -2.56 5.10
C THR A 77 1.84 -2.47 5.61
N GLY A 78 2.30 -3.44 6.40
CA GLY A 78 3.65 -3.44 6.96
C GLY A 78 4.74 -3.63 5.91
N LEU A 79 4.50 -4.42 4.87
CA LEU A 79 5.44 -4.57 3.75
C LEU A 79 5.58 -3.26 2.97
N PHE A 80 4.47 -2.58 2.67
CA PHE A 80 4.48 -1.30 1.97
C PHE A 80 5.14 -0.20 2.81
N GLU A 81 4.83 -0.12 4.11
CA GLU A 81 5.46 0.80 5.05
C GLU A 81 6.98 0.57 5.11
N THR A 82 7.41 -0.69 5.26
CA THR A 82 8.83 -1.05 5.33
C THR A 82 9.56 -0.69 4.03
N LEU A 83 8.97 -0.98 2.87
CA LEU A 83 9.55 -0.61 1.58
C LEU A 83 9.63 0.91 1.42
N SER A 84 8.58 1.64 1.82
CA SER A 84 8.56 3.10 1.83
C SER A 84 9.70 3.66 2.67
N ALA A 85 9.88 3.16 3.89
CA ALA A 85 10.96 3.58 4.78
C ALA A 85 12.36 3.30 4.20
N TYR A 86 12.52 2.21 3.43
CA TYR A 86 13.79 1.93 2.75
C TYR A 86 14.05 2.78 1.51
N LEU A 87 13.01 3.24 0.83
CA LEU A 87 13.10 4.09 -0.36
C LEU A 87 13.09 5.58 -0.02
N CYS A 88 12.70 5.95 1.20
CA CYS A 88 12.85 7.30 1.71
C CYS A 88 14.33 7.70 1.69
N VAL A 89 14.64 8.62 0.78
CA VAL A 89 15.88 9.39 0.65
C VAL A 89 15.90 10.51 1.70
#